data_AF-A0A1Y3MMG9-F1
#
_entry.id   AF-A0A1Y3MMG9-F1
#
_cell.length_a   1.000
_cell.length_b   1.000
_cell.length_c   1.000
_cell.angle_alpha   90.00
_cell.angle_beta   90.00
_cell.angle_gamma   90.00
#
_symmetry.space_group_name_H-M   'P 1'
#
loop_
_entity.id
_entity.type
_entity.pdbx_description
1 polymer ?
#
loop_
_entity_poly.entity_id
_entity_poly.type
_entity_poly.pdbx_seq_one_letter_code
_entity_poly.pdbx_strand_id
1 'polypeptide(L)'
;MKKANTITIINTLMISMLVLNLFIFTSRVAALPWFIEDGWGYSGLVLTSVVFLFIFFKSYQLHKNGKVTTLQKFIPLVAALFSLFVMLSYSTDFMTIFALIVNTSILIIYIWKM
;
A
#
# COMPACT_ATOMS: atom_id res chain seq x y z
N MET A 1 -20.00 -1.62 -16.47
CA MET A 1 -19.13 -0.42 -16.41
C MET A 1 -18.12 -0.46 -17.54
N LYS A 2 -17.86 0.66 -18.25
CA LYS A 2 -16.82 0.69 -19.29
C LYS A 2 -15.47 0.29 -18.69
N LYS A 3 -14.73 -0.61 -19.36
CA LYS A 3 -13.43 -1.16 -18.91
C LYS A 3 -12.40 -0.09 -18.52
N ALA A 4 -12.48 1.12 -19.10
CA ALA A 4 -11.62 2.26 -18.75
C ALA A 4 -11.87 2.74 -17.31
N ASN A 5 -13.13 2.85 -16.87
CA ASN A 5 -13.46 3.26 -15.51
C ASN A 5 -12.91 2.29 -14.46
N THR A 6 -12.85 0.99 -14.77
CA THR A 6 -12.32 -0.02 -13.84
C THR A 6 -10.84 0.18 -13.56
N ILE A 7 -10.04 0.54 -14.57
CA ILE A 7 -8.60 0.79 -14.38
C ILE A 7 -8.40 2.05 -13.56
N THR A 8 -9.12 3.14 -13.88
CA THR A 8 -9.06 4.39 -13.11
C THR A 8 -9.44 4.15 -11.65
N ILE A 9 -10.51 3.40 -11.38
CA ILE A 9 -10.93 3.08 -10.00
C ILE A 9 -9.85 2.30 -9.26
N ILE A 10 -9.28 1.27 -9.87
CA ILE A 10 -8.22 0.46 -9.25
C ILE A 10 -6.99 1.30 -8.93
N ASN A 11 -6.61 2.16 -9.87
CA ASN A 11 -5.47 3.07 -9.75
C ASN A 11 -5.68 4.10 -8.63
N THR A 12 -6.86 4.75 -8.58
CA THR A 12 -7.22 5.67 -7.50
C THR A 12 -7.23 4.96 -6.17
N LEU A 13 -7.86 3.77 -6.08
CA LEU A 13 -7.90 2.97 -4.86
C LEU A 13 -6.48 2.63 -4.39
N MET A 14 -5.58 2.24 -5.30
CA MET A 14 -4.20 1.92 -4.99
C MET A 14 -3.44 3.12 -4.43
N ILE A 15 -3.55 4.29 -5.06
CA ILE A 15 -2.91 5.52 -4.59
C ILE A 15 -3.47 5.91 -3.22
N SER A 16 -4.79 5.91 -3.04
CA SER A 16 -5.42 6.22 -1.77
C SER A 16 -4.96 5.29 -0.65
N MET A 17 -4.82 3.99 -0.93
CA MET A 17 -4.36 3.02 0.05
C MET A 17 -2.88 3.17 0.38
N LEU A 18 -2.02 3.51 -0.60
CA LEU A 18 -0.61 3.81 -0.34
C LEU A 18 -0.43 5.07 0.52
N VAL A 19 -1.22 6.11 0.26
CA VAL A 19 -1.23 7.34 1.07
C VAL A 19 -1.74 7.04 2.49
N LEU A 20 -2.81 6.26 2.62
CA LEU A 20 -3.32 5.82 3.91
C LEU A 20 -2.28 4.99 4.67
N ASN A 21 -1.55 4.11 3.97
CA ASN A 21 -0.50 3.29 4.57
C ASN A 21 0.64 4.17 5.12
N LEU A 22 1.07 5.18 4.36
CA LEU A 22 2.04 6.17 4.82
C LEU A 22 1.53 6.91 6.06
N PHE A 23 0.28 7.37 6.04
CA PHE A 23 -0.32 8.03 7.19
C PHE A 23 -0.28 7.14 8.43
N ILE A 24 -0.68 5.88 8.32
CA ILE A 24 -0.64 4.89 9.41
C ILE A 24 0.79 4.67 9.92
N PHE A 25 1.79 4.59 9.04
CA PHE A 25 3.18 4.46 9.49
C PHE A 25 3.65 5.72 10.24
N THR A 26 3.28 6.92 9.80
CA THR A 26 3.61 8.15 10.53
C THR A 26 2.86 8.29 11.85
N SER A 27 1.61 7.83 11.93
CA SER A 27 0.83 7.88 13.18
C SER A 27 1.41 6.97 14.26
N ARG A 28 2.37 6.09 13.95
CA ARG A 28 3.04 5.25 14.94
C ARG A 28 4.30 5.90 15.53
N VAL A 29 4.65 7.10 15.07
CA VAL A 29 5.76 7.88 15.62
C VAL A 29 5.25 8.78 16.74
N ALA A 30 5.65 8.50 17.99
CA ALA A 30 5.18 9.22 19.18
C ALA A 30 5.44 10.74 19.16
N ALA A 31 6.42 11.20 18.36
CA ALA A 31 6.75 12.61 18.21
C ALA A 31 5.75 13.41 17.35
N LEU A 32 4.84 12.75 16.61
CA LEU A 32 3.90 13.42 15.73
C LEU A 32 2.54 13.64 16.42
N PRO A 33 1.86 14.77 16.16
CA PRO A 33 0.63 15.13 16.86
C PRO A 33 -0.57 14.24 16.51
N TRP A 34 -0.44 13.40 15.48
CA TRP A 34 -1.41 12.38 15.09
C TRP A 34 -0.99 10.97 15.53
N PHE A 35 -0.26 10.87 16.64
CA PHE A 35 0.12 9.57 17.20
C PHE A 35 -1.12 8.74 17.57
N ILE A 36 -1.13 7.49 17.12
CA ILE A 36 -2.15 6.49 17.38
C ILE A 36 -1.44 5.31 18.03
N GLU A 37 -1.99 4.85 19.15
CA GLU A 37 -1.46 3.69 19.88
C GLU A 37 -1.39 2.46 18.97
N ASP A 38 -0.35 1.66 19.16
CA ASP A 38 0.08 0.61 18.23
C ASP A 38 -1.06 -0.32 17.77
N GLY A 39 -2.00 -0.67 18.64
CA GLY A 39 -3.13 -1.56 18.28
C GLY A 39 -4.00 -1.03 17.14
N TRP A 40 -4.32 0.26 17.15
CA TRP A 40 -5.10 0.89 16.09
C TRP A 40 -4.27 1.06 14.81
N GLY A 41 -2.97 1.39 14.94
CA GLY A 41 -2.04 1.44 13.81
C GLY A 41 -1.94 0.09 13.09
N TYR A 42 -1.80 -1.01 13.83
CA TYR A 42 -1.77 -2.36 13.27
C TYR A 42 -3.08 -2.75 12.59
N SER A 43 -4.23 -2.40 13.17
CA SER A 43 -5.53 -2.66 12.52
C SER A 43 -5.64 -1.97 11.15
N GLY A 44 -5.11 -0.74 11.04
CA GLY A 44 -5.00 -0.02 9.78
C GLY A 44 -4.11 -0.75 8.76
N LEU A 45 -2.96 -1.28 9.19
CA LEU A 45 -2.06 -2.05 8.33
C LEU A 45 -2.70 -3.35 7.82
N VAL A 46 -3.51 -4.03 8.64
CA VAL A 46 -4.28 -5.21 8.19
C VAL A 46 -5.25 -4.80 7.09
N LEU A 47 -6.01 -3.72 7.30
CA LEU A 47 -7.00 -3.24 6.34
C LEU A 47 -6.34 -2.85 5.01
N THR A 48 -5.27 -2.04 5.03
CA THR A 48 -4.56 -1.64 3.82
C THR A 48 -3.99 -2.86 3.08
N SER A 49 -3.45 -3.83 3.81
CA SER A 49 -2.92 -5.08 3.25
C SER A 49 -3.99 -5.92 2.54
N VAL A 50 -5.18 -6.06 3.14
CA VAL A 50 -6.31 -6.78 2.51
C VAL A 50 -6.73 -6.09 1.21
N VAL A 51 -6.82 -4.75 1.21
CA VAL A 51 -7.18 -3.98 0.02
C VAL A 51 -6.10 -4.12 -1.06
N PHE A 52 -4.82 -4.07 -0.69
CA PHE A 52 -3.72 -4.30 -1.64
C PHE A 52 -3.76 -5.69 -2.28
N LEU A 53 -4.10 -6.74 -1.52
CA LEU A 53 -4.30 -8.08 -2.08
C LEU A 53 -5.49 -8.13 -3.04
N PHE A 54 -6.60 -7.46 -2.71
CA PHE A 54 -7.74 -7.35 -3.63
C PHE A 54 -7.34 -6.66 -4.94
N ILE A 55 -6.59 -5.56 -4.86
CA ILE A 55 -6.03 -4.84 -6.01
C ILE A 55 -5.11 -5.77 -6.82
N PHE A 56 -4.26 -6.58 -6.17
CA PHE A 56 -3.40 -7.55 -6.85
C PHE A 56 -4.21 -8.52 -7.71
N PHE A 57 -5.29 -9.12 -7.18
CA PHE A 57 -6.13 -10.05 -7.95
C PHE A 57 -6.80 -9.36 -9.15
N LYS A 58 -7.26 -8.12 -9.00
CA LYS A 58 -7.83 -7.35 -10.11
C LYS A 58 -6.77 -6.97 -11.16
N SER A 59 -5.60 -6.53 -10.72
CA SER A 59 -4.46 -6.21 -11.59
C SER A 59 -3.92 -7.45 -12.30
N TYR A 60 -3.96 -8.63 -11.67
CA TYR A 60 -3.64 -9.91 -12.30
C TYR A 60 -4.59 -10.19 -13.48
N GLN A 61 -5.90 -10.01 -13.29
CA GLN A 61 -6.88 -10.18 -14.36
C GLN A 61 -6.68 -9.16 -15.49
N LEU A 62 -6.31 -7.93 -15.16
CA LEU A 62 -5.99 -6.88 -16.14
C LEU A 62 -4.72 -7.20 -16.94
N HIS A 63 -3.69 -7.76 -16.30
CA HIS A 63 -2.47 -8.17 -16.97
C HIS A 63 -2.75 -9.31 -17.95
N LYS A 64 -3.55 -10.31 -17.56
CA LYS A 64 -3.97 -11.40 -18.46
C LYS A 64 -4.66 -10.87 -19.73
N ASN A 65 -5.27 -9.69 -19.64
CA ASN A 65 -5.90 -8.99 -20.76
C ASN A 65 -4.96 -8.01 -21.50
N GLY A 66 -3.66 -8.01 -21.21
CA GLY A 66 -2.64 -7.16 -21.84
C GLY A 66 -2.67 -5.68 -21.47
N LYS A 67 -3.37 -5.30 -20.38
CA LYS A 67 -3.67 -3.89 -20.08
C LYS A 67 -2.75 -3.22 -19.07
N VAL A 68 -2.08 -4.00 -18.24
CA VAL A 68 -1.16 -3.51 -17.22
C VAL A 68 0.12 -4.33 -17.30
N THR A 69 1.23 -3.68 -16.98
CA THR A 69 2.55 -4.32 -17.02
C THR A 69 2.73 -5.30 -15.86
N THR A 70 3.69 -6.21 -15.98
CA THR A 70 4.08 -7.13 -14.89
C THR A 70 4.39 -6.36 -13.60
N LEU A 71 5.05 -5.21 -13.70
CA LEU A 71 5.41 -4.40 -12.55
C LEU A 71 4.17 -3.82 -11.84
N GLN A 72 3.25 -3.21 -12.59
CA GLN A 72 1.98 -2.69 -12.04
C GLN A 72 1.13 -3.79 -11.40
N LYS A 73 1.18 -5.02 -11.93
CA LYS A 73 0.52 -6.18 -11.32
C LYS A 73 1.09 -6.50 -9.94
N PHE A 74 2.42 -6.48 -9.76
CA PHE A 74 3.06 -6.97 -8.53
C PHE A 74 3.23 -5.92 -7.43
N ILE A 75 3.23 -4.62 -7.76
CA ILE A 75 3.33 -3.53 -6.76
C ILE A 75 2.34 -3.72 -5.58
N PRO A 76 1.03 -3.98 -5.81
CA PRO A 76 0.09 -4.19 -4.71
C PRO A 76 0.47 -5.37 -3.81
N LEU A 77 0.96 -6.47 -4.39
CA LEU A 77 1.40 -7.63 -3.61
C LEU A 77 2.61 -7.30 -2.72
N VAL A 78 3.59 -6.59 -3.28
CA VAL A 78 4.78 -6.18 -2.53
C VAL A 78 4.40 -5.24 -1.38
N ALA A 79 3.51 -4.27 -1.64
CA ALA A 79 3.02 -3.36 -0.61
C ALA A 79 2.29 -4.10 0.53
N ALA A 80 1.45 -5.09 0.21
CA ALA A 80 0.77 -5.92 1.20
C ALA A 80 1.75 -6.74 2.05
N LEU A 81 2.66 -7.48 1.40
CA LEU A 81 3.63 -8.32 2.09
C LEU A 81 4.54 -7.49 3.01
N PHE A 82 4.98 -6.34 2.53
CA PHE A 82 5.84 -5.45 3.30
C PHE A 82 5.12 -4.86 4.52
N SER A 83 3.86 -4.45 4.35
CA SER A 83 3.04 -3.91 5.47
C SER A 83 2.78 -4.97 6.53
N LEU A 84 2.45 -6.20 6.12
CA LEU A 84 2.29 -7.33 7.04
C LEU A 84 3.61 -7.74 7.71
N PHE A 85 4.72 -7.69 6.98
CA PHE A 85 6.04 -7.98 7.55
C PHE A 85 6.39 -6.99 8.65
N VAL A 86 6.21 -5.69 8.42
CA VAL A 86 6.48 -4.67 9.45
C VAL A 86 5.51 -4.80 10.63
N MET A 87 4.25 -5.19 10.39
CA MET A 87 3.28 -5.46 11.45
C MET A 87 3.68 -6.65 12.34
N LEU A 88 4.16 -7.75 11.74
CA LEU A 88 4.56 -8.96 12.46
C LEU A 88 5.95 -8.85 13.11
N SER A 89 6.75 -7.89 12.68
CA SER A 89 8.06 -7.60 13.25
C SER A 89 7.93 -6.80 14.54
N TYR A 90 8.88 -6.96 15.47
CA TYR A 90 8.98 -6.02 16.59
C TYR A 90 9.31 -4.63 16.05
N SER A 91 8.35 -3.71 16.19
CA SER A 91 8.43 -2.39 15.57
C SER A 91 9.39 -1.50 16.35
N THR A 92 10.58 -1.28 15.79
CA THR A 92 11.53 -0.26 16.26
C THR A 92 11.36 1.02 15.45
N ASP A 93 11.81 2.16 15.99
CA ASP A 93 11.79 3.44 15.27
C ASP A 93 12.50 3.35 13.90
N PHE A 94 13.57 2.55 13.82
CA PHE A 94 14.26 2.25 12.57
C PHE A 94 13.38 1.53 11.56
N MET A 95 12.64 0.49 11.97
CA MET A 95 11.69 -0.22 11.10
C MET A 95 10.60 0.71 10.58
N THR A 96 10.10 1.62 11.42
CA THR A 96 9.09 2.61 11.01
C THR A 96 9.63 3.58 9.96
N ILE A 97 10.84 4.13 10.16
CA ILE A 97 11.49 5.02 9.18
C ILE A 97 11.76 4.29 7.87
N PHE A 98 12.32 3.07 7.95
CA PHE A 98 12.56 2.24 6.77
C PHE A 98 11.25 1.96 6.02
N ALA A 99 10.18 1.65 6.75
CA ALA A 99 8.88 1.40 6.16
C ALA A 99 8.30 2.62 5.43
N LEU A 100 8.49 3.82 5.98
CA LEU A 100 8.12 5.07 5.34
C LEU A 100 8.88 5.30 4.02
N ILE A 101 10.19 5.08 4.00
CA ILE A 101 11.02 5.23 2.80
C ILE A 101 10.56 4.27 1.70
N VAL A 102 10.33 3.01 2.04
CA VAL A 102 9.88 1.99 1.09
C VAL A 102 8.49 2.31 0.54
N ASN A 103 7.52 2.62 1.42
CA ASN A 103 6.16 2.97 0.98
C ASN A 103 6.14 4.23 0.10
N THR A 104 6.95 5.23 0.42
CA THR A 104 7.05 6.47 -0.37
C THR A 104 7.64 6.17 -1.75
N SER A 105 8.68 5.35 -1.79
CA SER A 105 9.33 4.93 -3.04
C SER A 105 8.35 4.14 -3.93
N ILE A 106 7.57 3.22 -3.34
CA ILE A 106 6.52 2.48 -4.05
C ILE A 106 5.47 3.42 -4.62
N LEU A 107 5.02 4.43 -3.85
CA LEU A 107 4.06 5.42 -4.29
C LEU A 107 4.56 6.25 -5.47
N ILE A 108 5.79 6.75 -5.39
CA ILE A 108 6.41 7.53 -6.47
C ILE A 108 6.53 6.67 -7.74
N ILE A 109 7.03 5.45 -7.63
CA ILE A 109 7.16 4.51 -8.77
C ILE A 109 5.79 4.21 -9.37
N TYR A 110 4.77 4.00 -8.54
CA TYR A 110 3.43 3.65 -9.00
C TYR A 110 2.76 4.82 -9.75
N ILE A 111 2.87 6.05 -9.23
CA ILE A 111 2.36 7.26 -9.90
C ILE A 111 3.09 7.48 -11.23
N TRP A 112 4.42 7.33 -11.25
CA TRP A 112 5.22 7.57 -12.45
C TRP A 112 4.96 6.56 -13.57
N LYS A 113 4.59 5.32 -13.22
CA LYS A 113 4.25 4.25 -14.17
C LYS A 113 2.78 4.23 -14.61
N MET A 114 1.93 5.06 -14.05
CA MET A 114 0.49 5.11 -14.35
C MET A 114 0.23 5.87 -15.64
#